data_AF-A0A9P8EC32-F1
#
_entry.id   AF-A0A9P8EC32-F1
#
_cell.length_a   1.000
_cell.length_b   1.000
_cell.length_c   1.000
_cell.angle_alpha   90.00
_cell.angle_beta   90.00
_cell.angle_gamma   90.00
#
_symmetry.space_group_name_H-M   'P 1'
#
loop_
_entity.id
_entity.type
_entity.pdbx_description
1 polymer ?
#
loop_
_entity_poly.entity_id
_entity_poly.type
_entity_poly.pdbx_seq_one_letter_code
_entity_poly.pdbx_strand_id
1 'polypeptide(L)' 'MGLTFSRLFDRLWGKKEMRILMVGLDAAGKTTILYKLKLGEIVTTIPTIGFNVETVEY' A
#
# COMPACT_ATOMS: atom_id res chain seq x y z
N MET A 1 -23.62 27.36 -2.04
CA MET A 1 -22.96 27.09 -0.74
C MET A 1 -22.66 25.60 -0.50
N GLY A 2 -22.77 24.69 -1.47
CA GLY A 2 -22.35 23.28 -1.29
C GLY A 2 -20.86 23.02 -1.61
N LEU A 3 -20.34 23.69 -2.64
CA LEU A 3 -18.98 23.51 -3.16
C LEU A 3 -17.86 24.00 -2.23
N THR A 4 -18.15 24.95 -1.34
CA THR A 4 -17.18 25.44 -0.35
C THR A 4 -17.10 24.54 0.87
N PHE A 5 -18.21 23.90 1.27
CA PHE A 5 -18.23 22.94 2.37
C PHE A 5 -17.62 21.59 1.97
N SER A 6 -17.85 21.11 0.74
CA SER A 6 -17.25 19.85 0.26
C SER A 6 -15.72 19.90 0.25
N ARG A 7 -15.13 21.00 -0.23
CA ARG A 7 -13.66 21.20 -0.25
C ARG A 7 -13.02 21.23 1.14
N LEU A 8 -13.76 21.68 2.15
CA LEU A 8 -13.28 21.71 3.53
C LEU A 8 -13.31 20.30 4.16
N PHE A 9 -14.34 19.51 3.83
CA PHE A 9 -14.47 18.12 4.26
C PHE A 9 -13.43 17.20 3.60
N ASP A 10 -13.19 17.35 2.30
CA ASP A 10 -12.16 16.60 1.56
C ASP A 10 -10.74 16.87 2.08
N ARG A 11 -10.48 18.08 2.59
CA ARG A 11 -9.20 18.42 3.23
C ARG A 11 -9.01 17.80 4.60
N LEU A 12 -10.10 17.51 5.33
CA LEU A 12 -10.06 16.94 6.68
C LEU A 12 -10.13 15.41 6.66
N TRP A 13 -10.80 14.81 5.67
CA TRP A 13 -11.00 13.36 5.55
C TRP A 13 -10.35 12.71 4.31
N GLY A 14 -9.65 13.49 3.49
CA GLY A 14 -9.00 12.98 2.28
C GLY A 14 -7.96 11.92 2.59
N LYS A 15 -8.19 10.69 2.07
CA LYS A 15 -7.20 9.62 2.11
C LYS A 15 -5.92 10.11 1.43
N LYS A 16 -4.86 10.32 2.20
CA LYS A 16 -3.57 10.74 1.65
C LYS A 16 -2.92 9.53 0.98
N GLU A 17 -2.81 9.57 -0.34
CA GLU A 17 -2.04 8.56 -1.07
C GLU A 17 -0.56 8.62 -0.65
N MET A 18 -0.01 7.46 -0.31
CA MET A 18 1.39 7.30 0.08
C MET A 18 2.06 6.28 -0.83
N ARG A 19 3.29 6.55 -1.24
CA ARG A 19 4.13 5.62 -1.98
C ARG A 19 5.28 5.18 -1.09
N ILE A 20 5.35 3.87 -0.81
CA ILE A 20 6.36 3.28 0.08
C ILE A 20 7.26 2.38 -0.77
N LEU A 21 8.57 2.54 -0.64
CA LEU A 21 9.57 1.66 -1.24
C LEU A 21 10.09 0.70 -0.16
N MET A 22 9.95 -0.60 -0.40
CA MET A 22 10.55 -1.64 0.44
C MET A 22 11.92 -2.03 -0.10
N VAL A 23 12.96 -1.93 0.73
CA VAL A 23 14.33 -2.32 0.43
C VAL A 23 14.80 -3.42 1.37
N GLY A 24 15.73 -4.27 0.93
CA GLY A 24 16.28 -5.36 1.74
C GLY A 24 17.04 -6.37 0.89
N LEU A 25 17.74 -7.29 1.55
CA LEU A 25 18.50 -8.37 0.90
C LEU A 25 17.59 -9.29 0.08
N ASP A 26 18.21 -10.11 -0.78
CA ASP A 26 17.48 -11.18 -1.46
C ASP A 26 16.87 -12.15 -0.44
N ALA A 27 15.70 -12.70 -0.77
CA ALA A 27 14.92 -13.59 0.10
C ALA A 27 14.57 -13.06 1.51
N ALA A 28 14.72 -11.75 1.79
CA ALA A 28 14.37 -11.15 3.08
C ALA A 28 12.86 -11.15 3.44
N GLY A 29 12.00 -11.75 2.61
CA GLY A 29 10.56 -11.85 2.86
C GLY A 29 9.75 -10.61 2.50
N LYS A 30 10.31 -9.68 1.71
CA LYS A 30 9.64 -8.43 1.27
C LYS A 30 8.28 -8.71 0.62
N THR A 31 8.24 -9.66 -0.31
CA THR A 31 7.01 -10.06 -1.01
C THR A 31 6.01 -10.68 -0.04
N THR A 32 6.44 -11.55 0.88
CA THR A 32 5.55 -12.17 1.87
C THR A 32 4.89 -11.15 2.80
N ILE A 33 5.63 -10.12 3.24
CA ILE A 33 5.07 -9.03 4.04
C ILE A 33 4.08 -8.21 3.22
N LEU A 34 4.41 -7.87 1.97
CA LEU A 34 3.52 -7.10 1.10
C LEU A 34 2.17 -7.82 0.88
N TYR A 35 2.21 -9.13 0.59
CA TYR A 35 0.98 -9.91 0.40
C TYR A 35 0.22 -10.12 1.71
N LYS A 36 0.91 -10.24 2.85
CA LYS A 36 0.24 -10.24 4.16
C LYS A 36 -0.52 -8.94 4.42
N LEU A 37 0.07 -7.79 4.08
CA LEU A 37 -0.59 -6.50 4.22
C LEU A 37 -1.77 -6.34 3.25
N LYS A 38 -1.66 -6.91 2.05
CA LYS A 38 -2.71 -6.83 1.02
C LYS A 38 -3.89 -7.78 1.26
N LEU A 39 -3.61 -9.02 1.67
CA LEU A 39 -4.59 -10.10 1.77
C LEU A 39 -5.03 -10.40 3.21
N GLY A 40 -4.31 -9.88 4.21
CA GLY A 40 -4.56 -10.15 5.63
C GLY A 40 -4.03 -11.50 6.13
N GLU A 41 -3.52 -12.36 5.25
CA GLU A 41 -2.99 -13.68 5.59
C GLU A 41 -1.60 -13.94 4.97
N ILE A 42 -0.86 -14.87 5.57
CA ILE A 42 0.47 -15.25 5.07
C ILE A 42 0.29 -16.30 3.98
N VAL A 43 0.48 -15.89 2.73
CA VAL A 43 0.49 -16.78 1.57
C VAL A 43 1.91 -17.17 1.19
N THR A 44 2.08 -18.39 0.68
CA THR A 44 3.33 -18.81 0.03
C THR A 44 3.52 -18.00 -1.26
N THR A 45 4.51 -17.12 -1.27
CA THR A 45 4.83 -16.27 -2.41
C THR A 45 5.95 -16.87 -3.25
N ILE A 46 5.88 -16.70 -4.57
CA ILE A 46 6.98 -17.00 -5.49
C ILE A 46 8.00 -15.84 -5.41
N PRO A 47 9.31 -16.10 -5.37
CA PRO A 47 10.33 -15.06 -5.46
C PRO A 47 10.09 -14.15 -6.67
N THR A 48 10.13 -12.84 -6.42
CA THR A 48 9.93 -11.86 -7.48
C THR A 48 11.26 -11.59 -8.18
N ILE A 49 11.26 -11.70 -9.51
CA ILE A 49 12.39 -11.24 -10.32
C ILE A 49 12.20 -9.75 -10.60
N GLY A 50 13.11 -8.91 -10.11
CA GLY A 50 13.06 -7.46 -10.33
C GLY A 50 12.25 -6.69 -9.27
N PHE A 51 11.25 -5.92 -9.70
CA PHE A 51 10.48 -4.98 -8.87
C PHE A 51 8.98 -5.24 -9.00
N ASN A 52 8.24 -5.14 -7.89
CA ASN A 52 6.77 -5.25 -7.86
C ASN A 52 6.13 -4.02 -7.21
N VAL A 53 4.98 -3.59 -7.73
CA VAL A 53 4.18 -2.48 -7.18
C VAL A 53 2.80 -3.01 -6.86
N GLU A 54 2.35 -2.78 -5.62
CA GLU A 54 1.02 -3.18 -5.18
C GLU A 54 0.37 -2.04 -4.40
N THR A 55 -0.93 -1.86 -4.62
CA THR A 55 -1.76 -0.96 -3.82
C THR A 55 -2.34 -1.75 -2.66
N VAL A 56 -2.17 -1.20 -1.45
CA VAL A 56 -2.76 -1.73 -0.21
C VAL A 56 -3.74 -0.70 0.30
N GLU A 57 -4.99 -1.12 0.54
CA GLU A 57 -6.00 -0.32 1.20
C GLU A 57 -6.08 -0.72 2.67
N TYR A 58 -6.01 0.26 3.56
CA TYR A 58 -6.15 0.09 5.01
C TYR A 58 -7.03 1.21 5.57
#